data_AF-A0A1H8IMB3-F1
#
_entry.id   AF-A0A1H8IMB3-F1
#
_cell.length_a   1.000
_cell.length_b   1.000
_cell.length_c   1.000
_cell.angle_alpha   90.00
_cell.angle_beta   90.00
_cell.angle_gamma   90.00
#
_symmetry.space_group_name_H-M   'P 1'
#
loop_
_entity.id
_entity.type
_entity.pdbx_description
1 polymer ?
#
loop_
_entity_poly.entity_id
_entity_poly.type
_entity_poly.pdbx_seq_one_letter_code
_entity_poly.pdbx_strand_id
1 'polypeptide(L)'
;MLVDMMSGARIMRVPYAQDYAQFMSRMTPAEISAAKARLDELIDGTEIQTAGWMPGKDWTDTPFQPIYEKAARYSEEAAARCFGLMVWQVFMERPEKWTSGRFEKDAEPIGSRTYFQVP
;
A
#
# COMPACT_ATOMS: atom_id res chain seq x y z
N MET A 1 -2.19 -12.21 -2.08
CA MET A 1 -3.06 -12.42 -3.24
C MET A 1 -4.30 -11.65 -2.92
N LEU A 2 -4.54 -10.56 -3.64
CA LEU A 2 -5.71 -9.72 -3.39
C LEU A 2 -6.91 -10.27 -4.15
N VAL A 3 -8.05 -10.39 -3.47
CA VAL A 3 -9.32 -10.86 -4.04
C VAL A 3 -10.42 -9.84 -3.79
N ASP A 4 -11.34 -9.74 -4.75
CA ASP A 4 -12.57 -8.97 -4.59
C ASP A 4 -13.43 -9.59 -3.48
N MET A 5 -13.99 -8.74 -2.61
CA MET A 5 -14.74 -9.17 -1.43
C MET A 5 -16.02 -9.93 -1.78
N MET A 6 -16.70 -9.53 -2.86
CA MET A 6 -18.03 -10.06 -3.20
C MET A 6 -17.94 -11.31 -4.07
N SER A 7 -17.04 -11.30 -5.04
CA SER A 7 -16.91 -12.37 -6.04
C SER A 7 -15.81 -13.38 -5.72
N GLY A 8 -14.87 -13.05 -4.82
CA GLY A 8 -13.65 -13.84 -4.60
C GLY A 8 -12.69 -13.85 -5.79
N ALA A 9 -12.98 -13.08 -6.85
CA ALA A 9 -12.13 -13.03 -8.03
C ALA A 9 -10.77 -12.42 -7.71
N ARG A 10 -9.70 -13.04 -8.20
CA ARG A 10 -8.34 -12.52 -8.03
C ARG A 10 -8.18 -11.18 -8.74
N ILE A 11 -7.69 -10.20 -8.01
CA ILE A 11 -7.32 -8.90 -8.53
C ILE A 11 -5.90 -8.99 -9.10
N MET A 12 -5.75 -8.65 -10.38
CA MET A 12 -4.49 -8.80 -11.12
C MET A 12 -3.89 -7.46 -11.57
N ARG A 13 -4.52 -6.34 -11.22
CA ARG A 13 -4.10 -5.00 -11.64
C ARG A 13 -4.12 -4.04 -10.46
N VAL A 14 -3.09 -3.22 -10.38
CA VAL A 14 -3.05 -2.06 -9.49
C VAL A 14 -3.98 -0.99 -10.07
N PRO A 15 -4.86 -0.36 -9.28
CA PRO A 15 -5.66 0.77 -9.74
C PRO A 15 -4.74 1.92 -10.15
N TYR A 16 -5.15 2.75 -11.12
CA TYR A 16 -4.32 3.86 -11.62
C TYR A 16 -2.89 3.43 -12.03
N ALA A 17 -2.75 2.26 -12.66
CA ALA A 17 -1.45 1.65 -12.97
C ALA A 17 -0.48 2.56 -13.73
N GLN A 18 -0.99 3.47 -14.58
CA GLN A 18 -0.16 4.44 -15.30
C GLN A 18 0.47 5.46 -14.35
N ASP A 19 -0.30 6.03 -13.44
CA ASP A 19 0.20 6.97 -12.42
C ASP A 19 1.18 6.26 -11.48
N TYR A 20 0.86 5.02 -11.09
CA TYR A 20 1.75 4.22 -10.27
C TYR A 20 3.09 3.93 -10.97
N ALA A 21 3.07 3.55 -12.25
CA ALA A 21 4.29 3.37 -13.03
C ALA A 21 5.09 4.67 -13.15
N GLN A 22 4.42 5.82 -13.26
CA GLN A 22 5.07 7.13 -13.28
C GLN A 22 5.73 7.48 -11.93
N PHE A 23 5.12 7.10 -10.81
CA PHE A 23 5.75 7.23 -9.49
C PHE A 23 6.99 6.34 -9.38
N MET A 24 6.85 5.07 -9.76
CA MET A 24 7.94 4.08 -9.66
C MET A 24 9.12 4.42 -10.58
N SER A 25 8.89 5.02 -11.75
CA SER A 25 9.98 5.41 -12.67
C SER A 25 10.92 6.48 -12.13
N ARG A 26 10.55 7.15 -11.02
CA ARG A 26 11.36 8.17 -10.33
C ARG A 26 12.19 7.59 -9.19
N MET A 27 11.98 6.33 -8.83
CA MET A 27 12.70 5.62 -7.79
C MET A 27 13.63 4.58 -8.40
N THR A 28 14.70 4.24 -7.70
CA THR A 28 15.56 3.12 -8.09
C THR A 28 14.90 1.79 -7.76
N PRO A 29 15.25 0.69 -8.46
CA PRO A 29 14.75 -0.64 -8.13
C PRO A 29 15.01 -1.05 -6.68
N ALA A 30 16.16 -0.65 -6.12
CA ALA A 30 16.53 -0.95 -4.73
C ALA A 30 15.61 -0.24 -3.72
N GLU A 31 15.24 1.02 -3.98
CA GLU A 31 14.31 1.78 -3.11
C GLU A 31 12.91 1.19 -3.14
N ILE A 32 12.43 0.82 -4.33
CA ILE A 32 11.13 0.16 -4.49
C ILE A 32 11.13 -1.17 -3.73
N SER A 33 12.19 -1.97 -3.89
CA SER A 33 12.35 -3.25 -3.22
C SER A 33 12.37 -3.09 -1.69
N ALA A 34 13.13 -2.12 -1.17
CA ALA A 34 13.22 -1.85 0.26
C ALA A 34 11.87 -1.40 0.86
N ALA A 35 11.13 -0.53 0.16
CA ALA A 35 9.81 -0.09 0.60
C ALA A 35 8.80 -1.25 0.64
N LYS A 36 8.81 -2.11 -0.38
CA LYS A 36 7.97 -3.32 -0.41
C LYS A 36 8.34 -4.33 0.68
N ALA A 37 9.63 -4.60 0.87
CA ALA A 37 10.11 -5.48 1.92
C ALA A 37 9.67 -4.98 3.31
N ARG A 38 9.76 -3.67 3.55
CA ARG A 38 9.28 -3.08 4.80
C ARG A 38 7.76 -3.22 4.99
N LEU A 39 6.98 -3.12 3.91
CA LEU A 39 5.54 -3.39 3.97
C LEU A 39 5.25 -4.87 4.28
N ASP A 40 5.98 -5.80 3.64
CA ASP A 40 5.83 -7.23 3.94
C ASP A 40 6.12 -7.53 5.41
N GLU A 41 7.20 -6.99 5.98
CA GLU A 41 7.50 -7.11 7.42
C GLU A 41 6.38 -6.59 8.33
N LEU A 42 5.72 -5.50 7.94
CA LEU A 42 4.60 -4.93 8.71
C LEU A 42 3.35 -5.80 8.61
N ILE A 43 3.16 -6.50 7.51
CA ILE A 43 1.98 -7.34 7.23
C ILE A 43 2.15 -8.75 7.80
N ASP A 44 3.37 -9.28 7.83
CA ASP A 44 3.66 -10.64 8.26
C ASP A 44 3.13 -10.94 9.68
N GLY A 45 2.40 -12.06 9.80
CA GLY A 45 1.80 -12.49 11.07
C GLY A 45 0.54 -11.69 11.48
N THR A 46 0.03 -10.82 10.62
CA THR A 46 -1.19 -10.03 10.88
C THR A 46 -2.38 -10.53 10.07
N GLU A 47 -3.59 -10.29 10.58
CA GLU A 47 -4.85 -10.62 9.89
C GLU A 47 -5.60 -9.38 9.37
N ILE A 48 -5.20 -8.19 9.82
CA ILE A 48 -5.82 -6.91 9.46
C ILE A 48 -4.76 -5.82 9.38
N GLN A 49 -4.83 -4.99 8.34
CA GLN A 49 -3.96 -3.83 8.18
C GLN A 49 -4.68 -2.64 7.55
N THR A 50 -4.45 -1.44 8.07
CA THR A 50 -4.96 -0.20 7.50
C THR A 50 -3.82 0.56 6.85
N ALA A 51 -3.92 0.83 5.54
CA ALA A 51 -2.83 1.39 4.75
C ALA A 51 -2.21 2.65 5.35
N GLY A 52 -3.04 3.62 5.74
CA GLY A 52 -2.58 4.88 6.29
C GLY A 52 -1.92 4.80 7.67
N TRP A 53 -1.99 3.65 8.35
CA TRP A 53 -1.38 3.46 9.67
C TRP A 53 -0.02 2.76 9.60
N MET A 54 0.27 2.04 8.51
CA MET A 54 1.50 1.29 8.33
C MET A 54 2.79 2.11 8.35
N PRO A 55 2.89 3.27 7.67
CA PRO A 55 4.18 3.94 7.53
C PRO A 55 4.57 4.80 8.73
N GLY A 56 3.69 4.95 9.73
CA GLY A 56 3.88 5.93 10.80
C GLY A 56 3.75 7.37 10.31
N LYS A 57 4.04 8.32 11.20
CA LYS A 57 3.89 9.77 10.94
C LYS A 57 5.12 10.40 10.29
N ASP A 58 6.30 9.85 10.53
CA ASP A 58 7.59 10.38 10.08
C ASP A 58 8.28 9.31 9.22
N TRP A 59 8.66 9.70 8.01
CA TRP A 59 9.29 8.82 7.04
C TRP A 59 10.80 9.06 6.94
N THR A 60 11.35 10.01 7.69
CA THR A 60 12.80 10.28 7.72
C THR A 60 13.57 9.04 8.15
N ASP A 61 14.63 8.73 7.40
CA ASP A 61 15.48 7.55 7.58
C ASP A 61 14.73 6.21 7.50
N THR A 62 13.55 6.19 6.85
CA THR A 62 12.80 4.97 6.56
C THR A 62 12.88 4.60 5.07
N PRO A 63 12.63 3.32 4.72
CA PRO A 63 12.47 2.89 3.32
C PRO A 63 11.35 3.63 2.55
N PHE A 64 10.46 4.36 3.24
CA PHE A 64 9.39 5.14 2.62
C PHE A 64 9.81 6.56 2.23
N GLN A 65 10.93 7.08 2.74
CA GLN A 65 11.41 8.43 2.41
C GLN A 65 11.47 8.73 0.90
N PRO A 66 11.99 7.81 0.03
CA PRO A 66 12.07 8.07 -1.41
C PRO A 66 10.70 8.22 -2.08
N ILE A 67 9.62 7.68 -1.48
CA ILE A 67 8.26 7.88 -1.99
C ILE A 67 7.90 9.37 -1.91
N TYR A 68 8.20 10.01 -0.78
CA TYR A 68 7.94 11.44 -0.60
C TYR A 68 8.89 12.29 -1.46
N GLU A 69 10.20 12.08 -1.33
CA GLU A 69 11.19 12.97 -1.94
C GLU A 69 11.28 12.81 -3.47
N LYS A 70 11.18 11.57 -3.97
CA LYS A 70 11.44 11.27 -5.39
C LYS A 70 10.16 10.99 -6.17
N ALA A 71 9.38 10.01 -5.75
CA ALA A 71 8.16 9.65 -6.46
C ALA A 71 7.17 10.81 -6.46
N ALA A 72 6.89 11.35 -5.27
CA ALA A 72 5.93 12.41 -5.06
C ALA A 72 6.50 13.83 -5.19
N ARG A 73 7.83 13.98 -5.30
CA ARG A 73 8.51 15.27 -5.43
C ARG A 73 8.09 16.25 -4.32
N TYR A 74 8.14 15.79 -3.08
CA TYR A 74 7.80 16.55 -1.87
C TYR A 74 6.31 16.92 -1.74
N SER A 75 5.41 16.32 -2.51
CA SER A 75 3.96 16.47 -2.34
C SER A 75 3.40 15.38 -1.41
N GLU A 76 2.84 15.78 -0.27
CA GLU A 76 2.22 14.85 0.68
C GLU A 76 1.03 14.09 0.06
N GLU A 77 0.19 14.78 -0.72
CA GLU A 77 -0.95 14.15 -1.40
C GLU A 77 -0.48 13.08 -2.40
N ALA A 78 0.53 13.40 -3.22
CA ALA A 78 1.07 12.46 -4.17
C ALA A 78 1.81 11.31 -3.46
N ALA A 79 2.45 11.57 -2.32
CA ALA A 79 3.11 10.54 -1.50
C ALA A 79 2.09 9.57 -0.91
N ALA A 80 1.00 10.08 -0.35
CA ALA A 80 -0.11 9.26 0.18
C ALA A 80 -0.74 8.40 -0.92
N ARG A 81 -0.96 8.98 -2.11
CA ARG A 81 -1.47 8.23 -3.27
C ARG A 81 -0.49 7.13 -3.72
N CYS A 82 0.78 7.48 -3.90
CA CYS A 82 1.82 6.52 -4.31
C CYS A 82 1.94 5.38 -3.29
N PHE A 83 1.99 5.70 -2.01
CA PHE A 83 2.08 4.74 -0.92
C PHE A 83 0.87 3.79 -0.90
N GLY A 84 -0.35 4.32 -1.02
CA GLY A 84 -1.56 3.48 -1.08
C GLY A 84 -1.57 2.52 -2.28
N LEU A 85 -1.04 2.93 -3.42
CA LEU A 85 -0.89 2.08 -4.61
C LEU A 85 0.19 1.00 -4.43
N MET A 86 1.28 1.33 -3.73
CA MET A 86 2.32 0.36 -3.38
C MET A 86 1.81 -0.69 -2.40
N VAL A 87 1.09 -0.28 -1.35
CA VAL A 87 0.41 -1.20 -0.42
C VAL A 87 -0.53 -2.15 -1.17
N TRP A 88 -1.32 -1.62 -2.11
CA TRP A 88 -2.18 -2.44 -2.95
C TRP A 88 -1.39 -3.50 -3.73
N GLN A 89 -0.28 -3.09 -4.36
CA GLN A 89 0.57 -4.00 -5.10
C GLN A 89 1.14 -5.10 -4.19
N VAL A 90 1.62 -4.75 -2.99
CA VAL A 90 2.15 -5.74 -2.03
C VAL A 90 1.09 -6.78 -1.70
N PHE A 91 -0.12 -6.39 -1.26
CA PHE A 91 -1.19 -7.35 -1.00
C PHE A 91 -1.60 -8.18 -2.23
N MET A 92 -1.53 -7.59 -3.43
CA MET A 92 -1.79 -8.28 -4.69
C MET A 92 -0.77 -9.40 -4.96
N GLU A 93 0.51 -9.16 -4.66
CA GLU A 93 1.65 -10.05 -4.92
C GLU A 93 1.84 -11.16 -3.87
N ARG A 94 1.33 -10.97 -2.65
CA ARG A 94 1.45 -11.96 -1.56
C ARG A 94 0.89 -13.36 -1.89
N PRO A 95 1.31 -14.41 -1.18
CA PRO A 95 0.74 -15.75 -1.35
C PRO A 95 -0.61 -15.95 -0.64
N GLU A 96 -0.83 -15.32 0.52
CA GLU A 96 -2.06 -15.49 1.30
C GLU A 96 -3.22 -14.75 0.63
N LYS A 97 -4.46 -15.15 0.91
CA LYS A 97 -5.63 -14.43 0.40
C LYS A 97 -5.95 -13.23 1.29
N TRP A 98 -6.12 -12.09 0.64
CA TRP A 98 -6.50 -10.84 1.29
C TRP A 98 -7.65 -10.20 0.52
N THR A 99 -8.57 -9.55 1.23
CA THR A 99 -9.55 -8.64 0.66
C THR A 99 -9.37 -7.24 1.23
N SER A 100 -10.11 -6.25 0.72
CA SER A 100 -9.99 -4.87 1.19
C SER A 100 -11.27 -4.06 1.07
N GLY A 101 -11.40 -3.02 1.88
CA GLY A 101 -12.58 -2.14 1.89
C GLY A 101 -12.33 -0.78 2.52
N ARG A 102 -13.36 0.06 2.49
CA ARG A 102 -13.44 1.32 3.25
C ARG A 102 -14.31 1.08 4.47
N PHE A 103 -13.88 1.58 5.61
CA PHE A 103 -14.50 1.34 6.91
C PHE A 103 -14.48 2.60 7.75
N GLU A 104 -15.24 2.59 8.84
CA GLU A 104 -15.29 3.64 9.84
C GLU A 104 -14.68 3.15 11.15
N LYS A 105 -14.14 4.07 11.94
CA LYS A 105 -13.74 3.83 13.33
C LYS A 105 -14.37 4.93 14.18
N ASP A 106 -15.10 4.55 15.22
CA ASP A 106 -15.78 5.51 16.11
C ASP A 106 -16.71 6.48 15.35
N ALA A 107 -17.44 5.96 14.36
CA ALA A 107 -18.31 6.70 13.42
C ALA A 107 -17.60 7.69 12.47
N GLU A 108 -16.26 7.67 12.44
CA GLU A 108 -15.46 8.48 11.53
C GLU A 108 -14.86 7.63 10.40
N PRO A 109 -14.97 8.04 9.12
CA PRO A 109 -14.37 7.32 8.00
C PRO A 109 -12.85 7.20 8.13
N ILE A 110 -12.33 5.99 7.98
CA ILE A 110 -10.90 5.77 7.86
C ILE A 110 -10.45 6.31 6.49
N GLY A 111 -9.58 7.33 6.51
CA GLY A 111 -9.10 8.01 5.30
C GLY A 111 -8.34 7.10 4.31
N SER A 112 -7.90 5.93 4.76
CA SER A 112 -7.23 4.91 3.95
C SER A 112 -8.04 3.60 3.84
N ARG A 113 -7.57 2.68 2.99
CA ARG A 113 -8.17 1.36 2.81
C ARG A 113 -7.68 0.39 3.89
N THR A 114 -8.57 -0.49 4.36
CA THR A 114 -8.21 -1.58 5.28
C THR A 114 -8.25 -2.90 4.54
N TYR A 115 -7.30 -3.77 4.85
CA TYR A 115 -7.07 -5.09 4.28
C TYR A 115 -7.30 -6.15 5.34
N PHE A 116 -7.92 -7.26 4.96
CA PHE A 116 -8.24 -8.39 5.83
C PHE A 116 -7.77 -9.68 5.20
N GLN A 117 -7.09 -10.52 5.97
CA GLN A 117 -6.77 -11.87 5.55
C GLN A 117 -8.07 -12.70 5.52
N VAL A 118 -8.21 -13.55 4.52
CA VAL A 118 -9.38 -14.42 4.37
C VAL A 118 -8.94 -15.88 4.15
N PRO A 119 -9.78 -16.87 4.52
CA PRO A 119 -9.51 -18.30 4.29
C PRO A 119 -9.31 -18.68 2.80
#